data_AF-A0A533SA24-F1
#
_entry.id   AF-A0A533SA24-F1
#
_cell.length_a   1.000
_cell.length_b   1.000
_cell.length_c   1.000
_cell.angle_alpha   90.00
_cell.angle_beta   90.00
_cell.angle_gamma   90.00
#
_symmetry.space_group_name_H-M   'P 1'
#
loop_
_entity.id
_entity.type
_entity.pdbx_description
1 polymer ?
#
loop_
_entity_poly.entity_id
_entity_poly.type
_entity_poly.pdbx_seq_one_letter_code
_entity_poly.pdbx_strand_id
1 'polypeptide(L)'
;MTDDPASTPQNSVSNSRGLHSIWDALTPEEQASLTSLVKGMPGQPKISRSLLELAENQLKLAFGRKHNVAIIGPANVGKSTLYNQFVRTPTERAAVSPLPGTTRENQETDAGLFALVDTPGADAVGEVGERERKLALDAAAKADILIVVFDAIQGVKQTELELYEHIRSLNKPHVVVLNKIDLVRREKQNVVKQVAASLHLEVTQVIPVAARSGENLNQLLAAIAMAEPSIVAALGAALPQYRWQLAWRSIVSAATLSAAIALTPLPVIDFLPLTATQSVMVLSVARIYNYQITLERARELVATFGVAFLGRTLFYQLSKLGGIPGWVLSAAVASSTTV
;
A
#
# COMPACT_ATOMS: atom_id res chain seq x y z
N MET A 1 -28.34 38.54 6.28
CA MET A 1 -29.17 37.42 5.81
C MET A 1 -29.04 37.39 4.30
N THR A 2 -28.24 36.45 3.79
CA THR A 2 -28.26 35.78 2.47
C THR A 2 -26.89 35.16 2.23
N ASP A 3 -26.76 33.94 2.75
CA ASP A 3 -26.02 32.76 2.28
C ASP A 3 -24.86 32.91 1.31
N ASP A 4 -23.69 32.50 1.82
CA ASP A 4 -22.45 32.20 1.11
C ASP A 4 -22.41 30.68 0.80
N PRO A 5 -22.32 30.24 -0.48
CA PRO A 5 -22.33 28.82 -0.78
C PRO A 5 -20.93 28.22 -0.63
N ALA A 6 -20.74 27.54 0.49
CA ALA A 6 -19.85 26.40 0.75
C ALA A 6 -18.80 26.07 -0.32
N SER A 7 -17.55 26.40 -0.03
CA SER A 7 -16.35 25.80 -0.60
C SER A 7 -16.38 24.28 -0.50
N THR A 8 -16.48 23.60 -1.64
CA THR A 8 -16.29 22.16 -1.76
C THR A 8 -14.77 21.86 -1.79
N PRO A 9 -14.24 20.94 -0.97
CA PRO A 9 -12.81 20.60 -1.05
C PRO A 9 -12.53 19.79 -2.31
N GLN A 10 -11.77 20.36 -3.24
CA GLN A 10 -11.18 19.65 -4.38
C GLN A 10 -10.08 18.70 -3.88
N ASN A 11 -10.47 17.48 -3.54
CA ASN A 11 -9.54 16.37 -3.28
C ASN A 11 -9.84 15.24 -4.28
N SER A 12 -9.11 15.17 -5.39
CA SER A 12 -8.98 13.93 -6.20
C SER A 12 -8.03 14.01 -7.41
N VAL A 13 -7.26 15.07 -7.64
CA VAL A 13 -6.43 15.19 -8.86
C VAL A 13 -4.94 15.09 -8.55
N SER A 14 -4.42 13.88 -8.32
CA SER A 14 -2.98 13.64 -8.57
C SER A 14 -2.54 12.18 -8.84
N ASN A 15 -3.39 11.17 -8.62
CA ASN A 15 -3.00 9.75 -8.76
C ASN A 15 -3.56 9.03 -10.01
N SER A 16 -4.18 9.76 -10.96
CA SER A 16 -4.95 9.16 -12.07
C SER A 16 -4.10 8.60 -13.23
N ARG A 17 -2.80 8.87 -13.31
CA ARG A 17 -1.96 8.44 -14.45
C ARG A 17 -1.87 6.91 -14.63
N GLY A 18 -1.87 6.14 -13.54
CA GLY A 18 -1.81 4.67 -13.62
C GLY A 18 -3.14 4.05 -14.08
N LEU A 19 -4.25 4.53 -13.53
CA LEU A 19 -5.60 4.09 -13.91
C LEU A 19 -5.95 4.53 -15.34
N HIS A 20 -5.58 5.75 -15.74
CA HIS A 20 -5.72 6.20 -17.13
C HIS A 20 -4.91 5.33 -18.08
N SER A 21 -3.67 4.95 -17.75
CA SER A 21 -2.88 4.08 -18.64
C SER A 21 -3.47 2.68 -18.83
N ILE A 22 -4.21 2.16 -17.84
CA ILE A 22 -4.92 0.87 -17.95
C ILE A 22 -6.22 1.08 -18.72
N TRP A 23 -6.98 2.13 -18.40
CA TRP A 23 -8.21 2.51 -19.10
C TRP A 23 -7.96 2.71 -20.59
N ASP A 24 -6.91 3.45 -20.96
CA ASP A 24 -6.51 3.75 -22.33
C ASP A 24 -5.94 2.53 -23.07
N ALA A 25 -5.52 1.49 -22.33
CA ALA A 25 -5.10 0.21 -22.89
C ALA A 25 -6.26 -0.76 -23.16
N LEU A 26 -7.47 -0.45 -22.66
CA LEU A 26 -8.69 -1.21 -22.95
C LEU A 26 -9.29 -0.76 -24.29
N THR A 27 -9.91 -1.69 -25.00
CA THR A 27 -10.67 -1.40 -26.21
C THR A 27 -11.90 -0.53 -25.91
N PRO A 28 -12.43 0.23 -26.89
CA PRO A 28 -13.63 1.03 -26.70
C PRO A 28 -14.86 0.22 -26.22
N GLU A 29 -14.98 -1.04 -26.63
CA GLU A 29 -16.04 -1.96 -26.16
C GLU A 29 -15.87 -2.34 -24.69
N GLU A 30 -14.65 -2.60 -24.23
CA GLU A 30 -14.35 -2.91 -22.83
C GLU A 30 -14.59 -1.69 -21.93
N GLN A 31 -14.19 -0.49 -22.37
CA GLN A 31 -14.47 0.77 -21.68
C GLN A 31 -15.98 1.03 -21.57
N ALA A 32 -16.74 0.81 -22.64
CA ALA A 32 -18.19 0.98 -22.64
C ALA A 32 -18.88 -0.03 -21.72
N SER A 33 -18.42 -1.29 -21.72
CA SER A 33 -18.92 -2.36 -20.87
C SER A 33 -18.68 -2.06 -19.39
N LEU A 34 -17.46 -1.65 -19.01
CA LEU A 34 -17.14 -1.23 -17.64
C LEU A 34 -17.96 -0.02 -17.20
N THR A 35 -18.15 0.97 -18.08
CA THR A 35 -18.96 2.15 -17.79
C THR A 35 -20.42 1.79 -17.54
N SER A 36 -20.96 0.84 -18.32
CA SER A 36 -22.34 0.36 -18.16
C SER A 36 -22.52 -0.45 -16.86
N LEU A 37 -21.53 -1.25 -16.47
CA LEU A 37 -21.52 -2.02 -15.23
C LEU A 37 -21.49 -1.10 -14.00
N VAL A 38 -20.69 -0.03 -14.03
CA VAL A 38 -20.63 0.97 -12.96
C VAL A 38 -21.94 1.76 -12.84
N LYS A 39 -22.58 2.10 -13.98
CA LYS A 39 -23.88 2.80 -14.00
C LYS A 39 -25.06 1.90 -13.60
N GLY A 40 -24.92 0.58 -13.76
CA GLY A 40 -25.98 -0.40 -13.51
C GLY A 40 -26.04 -0.96 -12.09
N MET A 41 -25.10 -0.64 -11.19
CA MET A 41 -25.11 -1.16 -9.82
C MET A 41 -26.28 -0.60 -8.99
N PRO A 42 -27.26 -1.42 -8.57
CA PRO A 42 -28.30 -0.99 -7.66
C PRO A 42 -27.78 -1.12 -6.23
N GLY A 43 -27.62 0.00 -5.50
CA GLY A 43 -27.22 -0.07 -4.10
C GLY A 43 -26.71 1.25 -3.53
N GLN A 44 -26.87 1.39 -2.21
CA GLN A 44 -26.58 2.60 -1.43
C GLN A 44 -25.22 3.21 -1.80
N PRO A 45 -25.12 4.54 -2.01
CA PRO A 45 -23.93 5.22 -2.52
C PRO A 45 -22.67 5.07 -1.65
N LYS A 46 -22.79 4.58 -0.42
CA LYS A 46 -21.66 4.28 0.47
C LYS A 46 -20.99 2.94 0.17
N ILE A 47 -21.76 1.88 -0.13
CA ILE A 47 -21.23 0.53 -0.38
C ILE A 47 -20.49 0.48 -1.72
N SER A 48 -21.03 1.16 -2.74
CA SER A 48 -20.38 1.27 -4.06
C SER A 48 -19.05 2.02 -3.98
N ARG A 49 -18.95 3.07 -3.17
CA ARG A 49 -17.68 3.81 -2.93
C ARG A 49 -16.63 2.94 -2.27
N SER A 50 -16.97 2.21 -1.19
CA SER A 50 -16.01 1.33 -0.52
C SER A 50 -15.54 0.18 -1.41
N LEU A 51 -16.41 -0.39 -2.25
CA LEU A 51 -16.03 -1.39 -3.26
C LEU A 51 -15.08 -0.81 -4.31
N LEU A 52 -15.35 0.41 -4.78
CA LEU A 52 -14.48 1.11 -5.74
C LEU A 52 -13.10 1.39 -5.13
N GLU A 53 -13.03 1.84 -3.87
CA GLU A 53 -11.76 2.06 -3.17
C GLU A 53 -10.94 0.77 -3.02
N LEU A 54 -11.60 -0.34 -2.68
CA LEU A 54 -10.95 -1.66 -2.57
C LEU A 54 -10.44 -2.15 -3.94
N ALA A 55 -11.23 -1.99 -5.00
CA ALA A 55 -10.84 -2.33 -6.36
C ALA A 55 -9.68 -1.46 -6.86
N GLU A 56 -9.72 -0.16 -6.58
CA GLU A 56 -8.63 0.77 -6.90
C GLU A 56 -7.32 0.35 -6.21
N ASN A 57 -7.39 0.00 -4.94
CA ASN A 57 -6.22 -0.46 -4.18
C ASN A 57 -5.66 -1.76 -4.76
N GLN A 58 -6.51 -2.71 -5.18
CA GLN A 58 -6.08 -3.93 -5.86
C GLN A 58 -5.34 -3.63 -7.17
N LEU A 59 -5.87 -2.72 -7.99
CA LEU A 59 -5.19 -2.30 -9.22
C LEU A 59 -3.85 -1.61 -8.93
N LYS A 60 -3.77 -0.78 -7.89
CA LYS A 60 -2.50 -0.15 -7.46
C LYS A 60 -1.47 -1.19 -7.03
N LEU A 61 -1.87 -2.27 -6.35
CA LEU A 61 -0.97 -3.38 -5.97
C LEU A 61 -0.40 -4.10 -7.21
N ALA A 62 -1.25 -4.38 -8.20
CA ALA A 62 -0.85 -5.11 -9.41
C ALA A 62 -0.11 -4.25 -10.44
N PHE A 63 -0.43 -2.97 -10.55
CA PHE A 63 0.03 -2.13 -11.67
C PHE A 63 0.78 -0.87 -11.24
N GLY A 64 0.89 -0.61 -9.93
CA GLY A 64 1.68 0.49 -9.38
C GLY A 64 3.14 0.47 -9.83
N ARG A 65 3.75 1.64 -9.98
CA ARG A 65 5.15 1.83 -10.42
C ARG A 65 5.97 2.70 -9.47
N LYS A 66 5.44 2.98 -8.27
CA LYS A 66 6.12 3.80 -7.27
C LYS A 66 7.28 3.02 -6.65
N HIS A 67 8.38 3.71 -6.38
CA HIS A 67 9.62 3.07 -5.95
C HIS A 67 10.54 3.98 -5.13
N ASN A 68 10.06 5.14 -4.64
CA ASN A 68 10.88 6.06 -3.85
C ASN A 68 10.35 6.21 -2.43
N VAL A 69 11.05 5.65 -1.44
CA VAL A 69 10.77 5.82 -0.01
C VAL A 69 11.81 6.76 0.60
N ALA A 70 11.38 7.81 1.29
CA ALA A 70 12.29 8.61 2.12
C ALA A 70 12.10 8.29 3.61
N ILE A 71 13.17 7.93 4.30
CA ILE A 71 13.23 7.79 5.76
C ILE A 71 13.76 9.09 6.33
N ILE A 72 12.87 9.84 6.99
CA ILE A 72 13.11 11.21 7.45
C ILE A 72 12.99 11.25 8.97
N GLY A 73 13.86 12.00 9.63
CA GLY A 73 13.75 12.27 11.06
C GLY A 73 15.04 12.78 11.68
N PRO A 74 15.02 13.14 12.97
CA PRO A 74 16.16 13.77 13.63
C PRO A 74 17.40 12.89 13.66
N ALA A 75 18.57 13.49 13.89
CA ALA A 75 19.79 12.73 14.10
C ALA A 75 19.61 11.71 15.25
N ASN A 76 20.24 10.54 15.14
CA ASN A 76 20.27 9.50 16.18
C ASN A 76 18.92 8.85 16.58
N VAL A 77 17.80 9.12 15.91
CA VAL A 77 16.52 8.40 16.15
C VAL A 77 16.52 6.94 15.67
N GLY A 78 17.60 6.52 14.99
CA GLY A 78 17.80 5.13 14.53
C GLY A 78 17.37 4.87 13.09
N LYS A 79 17.36 5.90 12.23
CA LYS A 79 17.06 5.77 10.79
C LYS A 79 17.98 4.78 10.08
N SER A 80 19.30 4.88 10.29
CA SER A 80 20.27 3.96 9.68
C SER A 80 20.11 2.53 10.21
N THR A 81 19.68 2.35 11.47
CA THR A 81 19.34 1.02 12.00
C THR A 81 18.11 0.44 11.31
N LEU A 82 17.06 1.25 11.12
CA LEU A 82 15.85 0.85 10.41
C LEU A 82 16.14 0.52 8.94
N TYR A 83 16.90 1.37 8.26
CA TYR A 83 17.37 1.11 6.90
C TYR A 83 18.16 -0.18 6.80
N ASN A 84 19.08 -0.43 7.72
CA ASN A 84 19.85 -1.66 7.74
C ASN A 84 18.96 -2.90 7.94
N GLN A 85 17.86 -2.82 8.69
CA GLN A 85 16.92 -3.94 8.77
C GLN A 85 16.20 -4.21 7.45
N PHE A 86 15.94 -3.16 6.68
CA PHE A 86 15.33 -3.30 5.36
C PHE A 86 16.33 -3.85 4.35
N VAL A 87 17.54 -3.27 4.28
CA VAL A 87 18.51 -3.61 3.23
C VAL A 87 19.30 -4.89 3.50
N ARG A 88 19.43 -5.34 4.76
CA ARG A 88 20.21 -6.56 5.06
C ARG A 88 19.45 -7.83 4.68
N THR A 89 19.99 -8.56 3.70
CA THR A 89 19.62 -9.95 3.43
C THR A 89 20.16 -10.87 4.55
N PRO A 90 19.43 -11.92 4.99
CA PRO A 90 19.88 -12.81 6.08
C PRO A 90 21.27 -13.44 5.90
N THR A 91 21.77 -13.55 4.67
CA THR A 91 23.10 -14.08 4.30
C THR A 91 24.24 -13.08 4.43
N GLU A 92 23.96 -11.77 4.54
CA GLU A 92 24.97 -10.69 4.56
C GLU A 92 25.17 -10.11 5.97
N ARG A 93 24.79 -10.87 7.01
CA ARG A 93 24.99 -10.46 8.42
C ARG A 93 26.46 -10.18 8.79
N ALA A 94 27.41 -10.50 7.91
CA ALA A 94 28.84 -10.42 8.18
C ALA A 94 29.59 -9.24 7.52
N ALA A 95 29.00 -8.44 6.63
CA ALA A 95 29.79 -7.54 5.76
C ALA A 95 29.35 -6.07 5.68
N VAL A 96 28.54 -5.54 6.60
CA VAL A 96 28.25 -4.10 6.62
C VAL A 96 28.53 -3.53 8.01
N SER A 97 29.71 -2.93 8.14
CA SER A 97 30.14 -2.16 9.30
C SER A 97 29.13 -1.04 9.59
N PRO A 98 28.74 -0.81 10.86
CA PRO A 98 28.02 0.39 11.24
C PRO A 98 29.01 1.56 11.18
N LEU A 99 29.03 2.35 10.11
CA LEU A 99 29.81 3.58 10.06
C LEU A 99 29.05 4.69 10.80
N PRO A 100 29.51 5.14 11.98
CA PRO A 100 28.93 6.29 12.66
C PRO A 100 29.39 7.57 11.95
N GLY A 101 28.48 8.52 11.71
CA GLY A 101 28.86 9.88 11.30
C GLY A 101 29.06 10.14 9.81
N THR A 102 28.38 9.41 8.91
CA THR A 102 28.38 9.74 7.47
C THR A 102 27.02 10.25 7.02
N THR A 103 26.76 11.54 7.28
CA THR A 103 25.83 12.30 6.45
C THR A 103 26.65 12.89 5.30
N ARG A 104 26.44 12.43 4.07
CA ARG A 104 26.49 13.24 2.84
C ARG A 104 26.42 12.33 1.62
N GLU A 105 25.47 12.70 0.77
CA GLU A 105 25.15 12.12 -0.53
C GLU A 105 24.48 10.75 -0.47
N ASN A 106 23.19 10.77 -0.82
CA ASN A 106 22.42 9.68 -1.43
C ASN A 106 23.18 8.35 -1.46
N GLN A 107 23.13 7.59 -0.38
CA GLN A 107 23.42 6.16 -0.47
C GLN A 107 22.27 5.51 -1.23
N GLU A 108 22.27 5.66 -2.55
CA GLU A 108 21.62 4.74 -3.46
C GLU A 108 22.45 3.46 -3.43
N THR A 109 22.16 2.56 -2.49
CA THR A 109 22.68 1.19 -2.58
C THR A 109 21.87 0.43 -3.64
N ASP A 110 22.36 -0.74 -4.07
CA ASP A 110 21.84 -1.58 -5.17
C ASP A 110 20.32 -1.89 -5.13
N ALA A 111 19.60 -1.56 -4.05
CA ALA A 111 18.15 -1.68 -3.96
C ALA A 111 17.36 -0.40 -4.33
N GLY A 112 17.99 0.78 -4.42
CA GLY A 112 17.43 2.06 -4.93
C GLY A 112 16.14 2.61 -4.28
N LEU A 113 15.48 1.84 -3.40
CA LEU A 113 14.13 2.07 -2.92
C LEU A 113 14.07 3.06 -1.75
N PHE A 114 15.09 3.07 -0.88
CA PHE A 114 15.09 3.85 0.35
C PHE A 114 16.16 4.94 0.32
N ALA A 115 15.75 6.19 0.52
CA ALA A 115 16.62 7.33 0.78
C ALA A 115 16.61 7.66 2.28
N LEU A 116 17.79 7.81 2.87
CA LEU A 116 17.96 8.25 4.25
C LEU A 116 18.21 9.75 4.29
N VAL A 117 17.39 10.50 5.03
CA VAL A 117 17.55 11.95 5.15
C VAL A 117 17.45 12.38 6.61
N ASP A 118 18.53 12.98 7.10
CA ASP A 118 18.58 13.59 8.42
C ASP A 118 17.78 14.89 8.42
N THR A 119 17.11 15.15 9.53
CA THR A 119 16.46 16.44 9.80
C THR A 119 17.21 17.18 10.89
N PRO A 120 17.07 18.52 10.94
CA PRO A 120 17.66 19.32 12.01
C PRO A 120 17.22 18.80 13.36
N GLY A 121 18.19 18.56 14.25
CA GLY A 121 17.91 18.32 15.67
C GLY A 121 17.51 19.63 16.36
N ALA A 122 16.98 19.53 17.59
CA ALA A 122 16.64 20.73 18.38
C ALA A 122 17.82 21.66 18.65
N ASP A 123 19.05 21.15 18.62
CA ASP A 123 20.28 21.92 18.83
C ASP A 123 20.87 22.46 17.51
N ALA A 124 20.25 22.18 16.36
CA ALA A 124 20.73 22.60 15.05
C ALA A 124 20.32 24.06 14.78
N VAL A 125 21.16 25.00 15.18
CA VAL A 125 20.98 26.44 14.97
C VAL A 125 21.86 26.92 13.81
N GLY A 126 21.37 27.89 13.03
CA GLY A 126 22.13 28.55 11.96
C GLY A 126 22.06 27.83 10.59
N GLU A 127 23.02 28.11 9.71
CA GLU A 127 22.99 27.67 8.31
C GLU A 127 22.94 26.15 8.13
N VAL A 128 23.53 25.39 9.05
CA VAL A 128 23.54 23.92 9.00
C VAL A 128 22.14 23.35 9.21
N GLY A 129 21.42 23.85 10.22
CA GLY A 129 20.03 23.45 10.49
C GLY A 129 19.11 23.80 9.32
N GLU A 130 19.21 25.01 8.76
CA GLU A 130 18.39 25.36 7.59
C GLU A 130 18.71 24.50 6.36
N ARG A 131 19.98 24.14 6.15
CA ARG A 131 20.38 23.25 5.06
C ARG A 131 19.80 21.85 5.24
N GLU A 132 19.89 21.27 6.43
CA GLU A 132 19.31 19.96 6.75
C GLU A 132 17.78 19.98 6.58
N ARG A 133 17.12 21.06 7.02
CA ARG A 133 15.68 21.25 6.83
C ARG A 133 15.30 21.24 5.36
N LYS A 134 16.02 22.02 4.54
CA LYS A 134 15.80 22.10 3.10
C LYS A 134 15.98 20.74 2.43
N LEU A 135 17.04 20.01 2.77
CA LEU A 135 17.30 18.67 2.22
C LEU A 135 16.18 17.69 2.58
N ALA A 136 15.69 17.71 3.82
CA ALA A 136 14.57 16.89 4.25
C ALA A 136 13.29 17.19 3.46
N LEU A 137 12.97 18.47 3.24
CA LEU A 137 11.80 18.88 2.46
C LEU A 137 11.94 18.53 0.97
N ASP A 138 13.11 18.73 0.38
CA ASP A 138 13.38 18.39 -1.02
C ASP A 138 13.26 16.88 -1.26
N ALA A 139 13.76 16.06 -0.34
CA ALA A 139 13.61 14.61 -0.41
C ALA A 139 12.15 14.18 -0.18
N ALA A 140 11.46 14.82 0.76
CA ALA A 140 10.05 14.56 1.03
C ALA A 140 9.17 14.84 -0.20
N ALA A 141 9.46 15.92 -0.93
CA ALA A 141 8.74 16.27 -2.15
C ALA A 141 8.92 15.24 -3.28
N LYS A 142 10.14 14.69 -3.42
CA LYS A 142 10.50 13.72 -4.46
C LYS A 142 10.01 12.29 -4.16
N ALA A 143 9.87 11.93 -2.91
CA ALA A 143 9.46 10.59 -2.52
C ALA A 143 7.99 10.29 -2.87
N ASP A 144 7.73 9.01 -3.08
CA ASP A 144 6.40 8.45 -3.26
C ASP A 144 5.69 8.26 -1.91
N ILE A 145 6.46 7.90 -0.88
CA ILE A 145 6.01 7.73 0.50
C ILE A 145 7.12 8.09 1.49
N LEU A 146 6.73 8.61 2.65
CA LEU A 146 7.65 9.02 3.71
C LEU A 146 7.52 8.09 4.92
N ILE A 147 8.66 7.78 5.54
CA ILE A 147 8.75 7.14 6.85
C ILE A 147 9.32 8.20 7.80
N VAL A 148 8.46 8.81 8.62
CA VAL A 148 8.86 9.84 9.58
C VAL A 148 9.18 9.17 10.91
N VAL A 149 10.44 9.24 11.34
CA VAL A 149 10.95 8.49 12.50
C VAL A 149 11.20 9.43 13.67
N PHE A 150 10.64 9.10 14.82
CA PHE A 150 10.88 9.73 16.12
C PHE A 150 11.49 8.72 17.11
N ASP A 151 12.08 9.23 18.18
CA ASP A 151 12.68 8.43 19.25
C ASP A 151 11.70 8.28 20.44
N ALA A 152 11.38 7.03 20.80
CA ALA A 152 10.48 6.72 21.92
C ALA A 152 10.97 7.24 23.28
N ILE A 153 12.27 7.44 23.45
CA ILE A 153 12.87 7.92 24.69
C ILE A 153 12.87 9.43 24.77
N GLN A 154 13.11 10.11 23.64
CA GLN A 154 13.18 11.58 23.61
C GLN A 154 11.82 12.24 23.39
N GLY A 155 10.84 11.50 22.85
CA GLY A 155 9.55 12.07 22.47
C GLY A 155 9.66 12.93 21.21
N VAL A 156 8.70 13.84 21.02
CA VAL A 156 8.68 14.80 19.90
C VAL A 156 9.06 16.17 20.44
N LYS A 157 10.13 16.75 19.89
CA LYS A 157 10.54 18.12 20.23
C LYS A 157 9.83 19.14 19.34
N GLN A 158 9.81 20.40 19.76
CA GLN A 158 9.13 21.49 19.04
C GLN A 158 9.62 21.67 17.59
N THR A 159 10.93 21.65 17.37
CA THR A 159 11.52 21.78 16.02
C THR A 159 11.17 20.60 15.12
N GLU A 160 10.99 19.40 15.70
CA GLU A 160 10.63 18.19 14.98
C GLU A 160 9.14 18.20 14.61
N LEU A 161 8.29 18.72 15.50
CA LEU A 161 6.87 18.97 15.23
C LEU A 161 6.69 19.98 14.09
N GLU A 162 7.42 21.10 14.10
CA GLU A 162 7.37 22.10 13.03
C GLU A 162 7.77 21.53 11.68
N LEU A 163 8.82 20.70 11.62
CA LEU A 163 9.19 20.02 10.40
C LEU A 163 8.13 18.98 9.97
N TYR A 164 7.58 18.23 10.92
CA TYR A 164 6.52 17.27 10.63
C TYR A 164 5.29 17.94 10.02
N GLU A 165 4.86 19.09 10.54
CA GLU A 165 3.74 19.85 9.97
C GLU A 165 4.05 20.36 8.54
N HIS A 166 5.30 20.78 8.27
CA HIS A 166 5.71 21.09 6.89
C HIS A 166 5.63 19.85 5.99
N ILE A 167 6.13 18.70 6.44
CA ILE A 167 6.06 17.45 5.68
C ILE A 167 4.60 17.05 5.43
N ARG A 168 3.74 17.18 6.44
CA ARG A 168 2.31 16.89 6.35
C ARG A 168 1.61 17.79 5.33
N SER A 169 2.01 19.07 5.25
CA SER A 169 1.47 20.02 4.28
C SER A 169 1.74 19.65 2.81
N LEU A 170 2.72 18.78 2.54
CA LEU A 170 3.00 18.24 1.20
C LEU A 170 1.91 17.29 0.70
N ASN A 171 0.97 16.86 1.56
CA ASN A 171 -0.09 15.90 1.24
C ASN A 171 0.44 14.59 0.62
N LYS A 172 1.66 14.20 1.02
CA LYS A 172 2.27 12.93 0.62
C LYS A 172 1.83 11.80 1.56
N PRO A 173 1.65 10.58 1.03
CA PRO A 173 1.52 9.40 1.88
C PRO A 173 2.71 9.33 2.83
N HIS A 174 2.44 9.11 4.12
CA HIS A 174 3.50 8.94 5.10
C HIS A 174 3.05 8.02 6.23
N VAL A 175 4.04 7.42 6.90
CA VAL A 175 3.86 6.65 8.12
C VAL A 175 4.72 7.24 9.23
N VAL A 176 4.16 7.34 10.43
CA VAL A 176 4.90 7.79 11.61
C VAL A 176 5.41 6.59 12.38
N VAL A 177 6.70 6.59 12.65
CA VAL A 177 7.42 5.51 13.32
C VAL A 177 7.99 6.02 14.62
N LEU A 178 7.66 5.34 15.72
CA LEU A 178 8.25 5.60 17.03
C LEU A 178 9.27 4.50 17.33
N ASN A 179 10.54 4.78 17.05
CA ASN A 179 11.61 3.81 17.16
C ASN A 179 12.19 3.72 18.59
N LYS A 180 12.93 2.64 18.89
CA LYS A 180 13.52 2.34 20.20
C LYS A 180 12.49 2.02 21.29
N ILE A 181 11.32 1.49 20.90
CA ILE A 181 10.27 1.15 21.87
C ILE A 181 10.71 0.05 22.86
N ASP A 182 11.72 -0.74 22.53
CA ASP A 182 12.35 -1.73 23.41
C ASP A 182 13.03 -1.10 24.64
N LEU A 183 13.48 0.16 24.53
CA LEU A 183 14.10 0.88 25.63
C LEU A 183 13.08 1.46 26.62
N VAL A 184 11.79 1.51 26.24
CA VAL A 184 10.71 1.98 27.10
C VAL A 184 10.33 0.86 28.09
N ARG A 185 10.76 1.02 29.34
CA ARG A 185 10.64 -0.03 30.39
C ARG A 185 9.22 -0.26 30.89
N ARG A 186 8.38 0.78 30.95
CA ARG A 186 6.99 0.73 31.44
C ARG A 186 6.11 1.61 30.57
N GLU A 187 4.83 1.25 30.49
CA GLU A 187 3.79 2.07 29.87
C GLU A 187 4.07 2.47 28.40
N LYS A 188 4.59 1.53 27.60
CA LYS A 188 4.83 1.73 26.14
C LYS A 188 3.66 2.43 25.44
N GLN A 189 2.43 2.00 25.77
CA GLN A 189 1.20 2.58 25.20
C GLN A 189 1.00 4.06 25.55
N ASN A 190 1.41 4.51 26.75
CA ASN A 190 1.29 5.92 27.13
C ASN A 190 2.27 6.79 26.35
N VAL A 191 3.48 6.29 26.07
CA VAL A 191 4.44 6.98 25.21
C VAL A 191 3.88 7.13 23.79
N VAL A 192 3.31 6.07 23.22
CA VAL A 192 2.67 6.15 21.89
C VAL A 192 1.52 7.18 21.91
N LYS A 193 0.67 7.17 22.94
CA LYS A 193 -0.43 8.15 23.09
C LYS A 193 0.06 9.58 23.18
N GLN A 194 1.12 9.84 23.93
CA GLN A 194 1.71 11.18 24.05
C GLN A 194 2.25 11.68 22.72
N VAL A 195 3.00 10.83 22.01
CA VAL A 195 3.53 11.17 20.68
C VAL A 195 2.39 11.41 19.67
N ALA A 196 1.37 10.55 19.67
CA ALA A 196 0.20 10.71 18.80
C ALA A 196 -0.51 12.05 19.09
N ALA A 197 -0.71 12.39 20.37
CA ALA A 197 -1.31 13.66 20.76
C ALA A 197 -0.47 14.86 20.32
N SER A 198 0.85 14.83 20.51
CA SER A 198 1.76 15.91 20.09
C SER A 198 1.74 16.15 18.58
N LEU A 199 1.57 15.10 17.79
CA LEU A 199 1.53 15.17 16.32
C LEU A 199 0.10 15.37 15.76
N HIS A 200 -0.91 15.51 16.62
CA HIS A 200 -2.33 15.56 16.23
C HIS A 200 -2.77 14.35 15.37
N LEU A 201 -2.35 13.17 15.80
CA LEU A 201 -2.64 11.89 15.16
C LEU A 201 -3.43 10.97 16.09
N GLU A 202 -4.14 10.03 15.48
CA GLU A 202 -4.67 8.88 16.19
C GLU A 202 -3.54 7.96 16.63
N VAL A 203 -3.72 7.29 17.78
CA VAL A 203 -2.74 6.33 18.33
C VAL A 203 -2.38 5.23 17.31
N THR A 204 -3.35 4.84 16.48
CA THR A 204 -3.18 3.81 15.44
C THR A 204 -2.30 4.26 14.26
N GLN A 205 -2.07 5.57 14.10
CA GLN A 205 -1.23 6.13 13.04
C GLN A 205 0.26 6.21 13.45
N VAL A 206 0.58 5.95 14.72
CA VAL A 206 1.96 5.89 15.22
C VAL A 206 2.37 4.43 15.39
N ILE A 207 3.36 3.99 14.62
CA ILE A 207 3.82 2.60 14.64
C ILE A 207 5.04 2.48 15.57
N PRO A 208 4.90 1.87 16.76
CA PRO A 208 6.03 1.64 17.64
C PRO A 208 6.91 0.51 17.10
N VAL A 209 8.20 0.75 16.94
CA VAL A 209 9.16 -0.25 16.44
C VAL A 209 10.42 -0.30 17.30
N ALA A 210 11.11 -1.43 17.27
CA ALA A 210 12.50 -1.51 17.70
C ALA A 210 13.34 -2.00 16.53
N ALA A 211 13.90 -1.06 15.76
CA ALA A 211 14.70 -1.38 14.59
C ALA A 211 15.91 -2.27 14.92
N ARG A 212 16.43 -2.25 16.16
CA ARG A 212 17.54 -3.12 16.55
C ARG A 212 17.16 -4.60 16.61
N SER A 213 16.01 -4.92 17.18
CA SER A 213 15.51 -6.30 17.33
C SER A 213 14.66 -6.76 16.15
N GLY A 214 14.13 -5.83 15.36
CA GLY A 214 13.15 -6.11 14.31
C GLY A 214 11.70 -6.17 14.81
N GLU A 215 11.44 -5.84 16.08
CA GLU A 215 10.10 -5.80 16.66
C GLU A 215 9.21 -4.82 15.86
N ASN A 216 8.02 -5.28 15.51
CA ASN A 216 6.97 -4.57 14.78
C ASN A 216 7.34 -4.07 13.36
N LEU A 217 8.43 -4.55 12.76
CA LEU A 217 8.74 -4.24 11.35
C LEU A 217 7.65 -4.72 10.38
N ASN A 218 7.01 -5.86 10.66
CA ASN A 218 5.89 -6.35 9.86
C ASN A 218 4.70 -5.38 9.87
N GLN A 219 4.42 -4.76 11.03
CA GLN A 219 3.36 -3.77 11.17
C GLN A 219 3.71 -2.48 10.42
N LEU A 220 4.97 -2.06 10.46
CA LEU A 220 5.46 -0.93 9.67
C LEU A 220 5.31 -1.19 8.17
N LEU A 221 5.70 -2.36 7.67
CA LEU A 221 5.53 -2.71 6.25
C LEU A 221 4.05 -2.76 5.85
N ALA A 222 3.18 -3.27 6.72
CA ALA A 222 1.74 -3.23 6.49
C ALA A 222 1.22 -1.79 6.43
N ALA A 223 1.69 -0.90 7.31
CA ALA A 223 1.32 0.51 7.29
C ALA A 223 1.80 1.23 6.02
N ILE A 224 3.03 0.96 5.56
CA ILE A 224 3.56 1.50 4.30
C ILE A 224 2.70 1.03 3.11
N ALA A 225 2.38 -0.26 3.06
CA ALA A 225 1.52 -0.84 2.03
C ALA A 225 0.06 -0.36 2.10
N MET A 226 -0.41 0.14 3.24
CA MET A 226 -1.70 0.83 3.38
C MET A 226 -1.65 2.23 2.81
N ALA A 227 -0.62 2.99 3.20
CA ALA A 227 -0.48 4.38 2.84
C ALA A 227 -0.19 4.53 1.34
N GLU A 228 0.59 3.63 0.75
CA GLU A 228 0.90 3.64 -0.68
C GLU A 228 0.91 2.22 -1.28
N PRO A 229 -0.23 1.68 -1.73
CA PRO A 229 -0.30 0.34 -2.31
C PRO A 229 0.57 0.15 -3.55
N SER A 230 0.84 1.21 -4.33
CA SER A 230 1.67 1.11 -5.55
C SER A 230 3.14 0.78 -5.29
N ILE A 231 3.59 0.85 -4.03
CA ILE A 231 4.98 0.53 -3.67
C ILE A 231 5.20 -0.93 -3.28
N VAL A 232 4.13 -1.71 -3.11
CA VAL A 232 4.21 -3.08 -2.57
C VAL A 232 5.06 -4.00 -3.45
N ALA A 233 4.99 -3.86 -4.77
CA ALA A 233 5.86 -4.60 -5.68
C ALA A 233 7.34 -4.23 -5.50
N ALA A 234 7.65 -2.93 -5.33
CA ALA A 234 9.01 -2.47 -5.09
C ALA A 234 9.53 -2.95 -3.72
N LEU A 235 8.69 -2.92 -2.67
CA LEU A 235 9.01 -3.51 -1.37
C LEU A 235 9.28 -5.03 -1.47
N GLY A 236 8.48 -5.76 -2.25
CA GLY A 236 8.69 -7.19 -2.46
C GLY A 236 9.99 -7.51 -3.18
N ALA A 237 10.37 -6.68 -4.16
CA ALA A 237 11.65 -6.78 -4.85
C ALA A 237 12.83 -6.50 -3.91
N ALA A 238 12.76 -5.37 -3.17
CA ALA A 238 13.82 -4.92 -2.27
C ALA A 238 13.93 -5.73 -0.98
N LEU A 239 12.84 -6.38 -0.53
CA LEU A 239 12.77 -7.07 0.75
C LEU A 239 12.30 -8.54 0.61
N PRO A 240 13.13 -9.45 0.10
CA PRO A 240 12.76 -10.84 -0.15
C PRO A 240 12.17 -11.56 1.07
N GLN A 241 12.69 -11.27 2.28
CA GLN A 241 12.25 -11.86 3.55
C GLN A 241 10.82 -11.50 3.94
N TYR A 242 10.25 -10.42 3.38
CA TYR A 242 8.89 -9.96 3.69
C TYR A 242 7.88 -10.23 2.55
N ARG A 243 8.30 -10.87 1.45
CA ARG A 243 7.42 -11.17 0.29
C ARG A 243 6.15 -11.90 0.68
N TRP A 244 6.26 -12.91 1.53
CA TRP A 244 5.11 -13.68 2.01
C TRP A 244 4.07 -12.77 2.69
N GLN A 245 4.51 -11.86 3.55
CA GLN A 245 3.63 -10.96 4.28
C GLN A 245 2.96 -9.93 3.36
N LEU A 246 3.73 -9.38 2.42
CA LEU A 246 3.23 -8.46 1.40
C LEU A 246 2.23 -9.16 0.47
N ALA A 247 2.48 -10.41 0.08
CA ALA A 247 1.58 -11.22 -0.73
C ALA A 247 0.30 -11.60 0.02
N TRP A 248 0.42 -12.00 1.29
CA TRP A 248 -0.74 -12.30 2.15
C TRP A 248 -1.71 -11.11 2.22
N ARG A 249 -1.19 -9.89 2.29
CA ARG A 249 -2.00 -8.68 2.24
C ARG A 249 -2.79 -8.54 0.94
N SER A 250 -2.15 -8.78 -0.21
CA SER A 250 -2.83 -8.76 -1.51
C SER A 250 -3.95 -9.81 -1.58
N ILE A 251 -3.69 -11.01 -1.04
CA ILE A 251 -4.66 -12.12 -0.97
C ILE A 251 -5.86 -11.76 -0.08
N VAL A 252 -5.61 -11.27 1.14
CA VAL A 252 -6.69 -10.89 2.08
C VAL A 252 -7.54 -9.76 1.53
N SER A 253 -6.92 -8.76 0.88
CA SER A 253 -7.64 -7.67 0.23
C SER A 253 -8.53 -8.17 -0.92
N ALA A 254 -8.02 -9.10 -1.74
CA ALA A 254 -8.77 -9.70 -2.84
C ALA A 254 -9.93 -10.58 -2.34
N ALA A 255 -9.70 -11.33 -1.26
CA ALA A 255 -10.73 -12.12 -0.58
C ALA A 255 -11.83 -11.22 0.00
N THR A 256 -11.46 -10.10 0.61
CA THR A 256 -12.41 -9.11 1.15
C THR A 256 -13.27 -8.50 0.04
N LEU A 257 -12.64 -8.08 -1.06
CA LEU A 257 -13.35 -7.54 -2.22
C LEU A 257 -14.27 -8.61 -2.84
N SER A 258 -13.80 -9.83 -3.00
CA SER A 258 -14.59 -10.96 -3.53
C SER A 258 -15.80 -11.29 -2.64
N ALA A 259 -15.62 -11.29 -1.32
CA ALA A 259 -16.72 -11.49 -0.37
C ALA A 259 -17.74 -10.36 -0.46
N ALA A 260 -17.29 -9.11 -0.60
CA ALA A 260 -18.17 -7.96 -0.75
C ALA A 260 -18.96 -8.02 -2.08
N ILE A 261 -18.33 -8.42 -3.19
CA ILE A 261 -19.00 -8.68 -4.47
C ILE A 261 -20.06 -9.77 -4.32
N ALA A 262 -19.74 -10.89 -3.66
CA ALA A 262 -20.68 -11.99 -3.46
C ALA A 262 -21.88 -11.62 -2.58
N LEU A 263 -21.71 -10.66 -1.66
CA LEU A 263 -22.78 -10.13 -0.82
C LEU A 263 -23.65 -9.09 -1.53
N THR A 264 -23.19 -8.54 -2.66
CA THR A 264 -24.04 -7.70 -3.51
C THR A 264 -24.88 -8.58 -4.43
N PRO A 265 -26.23 -8.46 -4.43
CA PRO A 265 -27.09 -9.29 -5.27
C PRO A 265 -27.00 -8.83 -6.73
N LEU A 266 -25.93 -9.25 -7.43
CA LEU A 266 -25.76 -9.08 -8.86
C LEU A 266 -26.16 -10.39 -9.54
N PRO A 267 -27.31 -10.45 -10.22
CA PRO A 267 -27.69 -11.67 -10.93
C PRO A 267 -26.73 -11.93 -12.09
N VAL A 268 -26.04 -13.07 -12.07
CA VAL A 268 -25.25 -13.63 -13.19
C VAL A 268 -23.99 -12.85 -13.56
N ILE A 269 -23.84 -11.58 -13.17
CA ILE A 269 -22.74 -10.70 -13.62
C ILE A 269 -21.59 -10.64 -12.60
N ASP A 270 -21.76 -11.20 -11.41
CA ASP A 270 -20.76 -11.25 -10.33
C ASP A 270 -19.47 -11.98 -10.72
N PHE A 271 -19.50 -12.92 -11.68
CA PHE A 271 -18.29 -13.57 -12.16
C PHE A 271 -17.28 -12.60 -12.80
N LEU A 272 -17.72 -11.53 -13.46
CA LEU A 272 -16.81 -10.56 -14.10
C LEU A 272 -15.91 -9.83 -13.09
N PRO A 273 -16.45 -9.15 -12.05
CA PRO A 273 -15.62 -8.52 -11.04
C PRO A 273 -14.85 -9.54 -10.18
N LEU A 274 -15.36 -10.76 -9.99
CA LEU A 274 -14.61 -11.84 -9.33
C LEU A 274 -13.39 -12.27 -10.13
N THR A 275 -13.55 -12.56 -11.43
CA THR A 275 -12.45 -12.92 -12.34
C THR A 275 -11.40 -11.83 -12.39
N ALA A 276 -11.81 -10.56 -12.49
CA ALA A 276 -10.90 -9.43 -12.44
C ALA A 276 -10.13 -9.39 -11.11
N THR A 277 -10.82 -9.50 -9.98
CA THR A 277 -10.21 -9.49 -8.64
C THR A 277 -9.19 -10.61 -8.47
N GLN A 278 -9.53 -11.84 -8.87
CA GLN A 278 -8.62 -12.99 -8.76
C GLN A 278 -7.41 -12.87 -9.69
N SER A 279 -7.62 -12.38 -10.92
CA SER A 279 -6.53 -12.14 -11.86
C SER A 279 -5.56 -11.09 -11.31
N VAL A 280 -6.08 -9.96 -10.85
CA VAL A 280 -5.30 -8.86 -10.25
C VAL A 280 -4.54 -9.32 -9.00
N MET A 281 -5.14 -10.17 -8.17
CA MET A 281 -4.47 -10.78 -7.02
C MET A 281 -3.25 -11.61 -7.46
N VAL A 282 -3.41 -12.49 -8.45
CA VAL A 282 -2.30 -13.32 -8.95
C VAL A 282 -1.20 -12.45 -9.56
N LEU A 283 -1.57 -11.43 -10.33
CA LEU A 283 -0.62 -10.45 -10.88
C LEU A 283 0.16 -9.72 -9.78
N SER A 284 -0.54 -9.29 -8.72
CA SER A 284 0.07 -8.63 -7.56
C SER A 284 1.07 -9.54 -6.87
N VAL A 285 0.71 -10.80 -6.60
CA VAL A 285 1.60 -11.78 -5.96
C VAL A 285 2.83 -12.02 -6.83
N ALA A 286 2.66 -12.23 -8.13
CA ALA A 286 3.77 -12.45 -9.04
C ALA A 286 4.77 -11.27 -9.04
N ARG A 287 4.27 -10.03 -9.07
CA ARG A 287 5.12 -8.83 -9.00
C ARG A 287 5.86 -8.70 -7.66
N ILE A 288 5.22 -9.05 -6.54
CA ILE A 288 5.88 -9.07 -5.22
C ILE A 288 7.08 -10.04 -5.22
N TYR A 289 6.96 -11.16 -5.92
CA TYR A 289 8.04 -12.13 -6.09
C TYR A 289 9.01 -11.81 -7.24
N ASN A 290 8.89 -10.62 -7.84
CA ASN A 290 9.70 -10.14 -8.96
C ASN A 290 9.58 -11.01 -10.23
N TYR A 291 8.43 -11.67 -10.44
CA TYR A 291 8.11 -12.32 -11.69
C TYR A 291 7.60 -11.28 -12.71
N GLN A 292 8.23 -11.28 -13.89
CA GLN A 292 7.80 -10.45 -15.02
C GLN A 292 6.57 -11.10 -15.66
N ILE A 293 5.39 -10.49 -15.49
CA ILE A 293 4.17 -10.97 -16.17
C ILE A 293 3.97 -10.20 -17.47
N THR A 294 3.83 -10.95 -18.56
CA THR A 294 3.44 -10.44 -19.87
C THR A 294 1.92 -10.25 -19.97
N LEU A 295 1.46 -9.38 -20.87
CA LEU A 295 0.03 -9.18 -21.13
C LEU A 295 -0.66 -10.48 -21.56
N GLU A 296 0.05 -11.36 -22.26
CA GLU A 296 -0.43 -12.67 -22.67
C GLU A 296 -0.76 -13.57 -21.46
N ARG A 297 0.15 -13.67 -20.49
CA ARG A 297 -0.10 -14.41 -19.25
C ARG A 297 -1.24 -13.82 -18.41
N ALA A 298 -1.37 -12.49 -18.39
CA ALA A 298 -2.51 -11.84 -17.74
C ALA A 298 -3.84 -12.21 -18.42
N ARG A 299 -3.88 -12.25 -19.76
CA ARG A 299 -5.06 -12.67 -20.52
C ARG A 299 -5.40 -14.14 -20.31
N GLU A 300 -4.42 -15.02 -20.27
CA GLU A 300 -4.61 -16.44 -19.93
C GLU A 300 -5.25 -16.59 -18.55
N LEU A 301 -4.78 -15.87 -17.53
CA LEU A 301 -5.37 -15.90 -16.18
C LEU A 301 -6.84 -15.45 -16.19
N VAL A 302 -7.14 -14.36 -16.88
CA VAL A 302 -8.52 -13.86 -17.02
C VAL A 302 -9.40 -14.88 -17.73
N ALA A 303 -8.92 -15.52 -18.79
CA ALA A 303 -9.66 -16.54 -19.52
C ALA A 303 -9.92 -17.77 -18.64
N THR A 304 -8.89 -18.29 -17.97
CA THR A 304 -8.98 -19.46 -17.08
C THR A 304 -9.94 -19.23 -15.93
N PHE A 305 -9.78 -18.13 -15.19
CA PHE A 305 -10.69 -17.79 -14.08
C PHE A 305 -12.09 -17.42 -14.58
N GLY A 306 -12.19 -16.73 -15.73
CA GLY A 306 -13.45 -16.39 -16.39
C GLY A 306 -14.30 -17.61 -16.68
N VAL A 307 -13.73 -18.62 -17.34
CA VAL A 307 -14.41 -19.89 -17.64
C VAL A 307 -14.84 -20.59 -16.35
N ALA A 308 -13.97 -20.66 -15.33
CA ALA A 308 -14.26 -21.33 -14.08
C ALA A 308 -15.45 -20.67 -13.32
N PHE A 309 -15.42 -19.34 -13.14
CA PHE A 309 -16.47 -18.62 -12.43
C PHE A 309 -17.78 -18.54 -13.23
N LEU A 310 -17.71 -18.39 -14.56
CA LEU A 310 -18.89 -18.44 -15.42
C LEU A 310 -19.57 -19.81 -15.31
N GLY A 311 -18.81 -20.90 -15.39
CA GLY A 311 -19.32 -22.26 -15.23
C GLY A 311 -20.02 -22.47 -13.87
N ARG A 312 -19.39 -22.00 -12.78
CA ARG A 312 -19.97 -22.04 -11.43
C ARG A 312 -21.26 -21.23 -11.32
N THR A 313 -21.28 -20.04 -11.93
CA THR A 313 -22.44 -19.13 -11.89
C THR A 313 -23.61 -19.74 -12.68
N LEU A 314 -23.35 -20.23 -13.88
CA LEU A 314 -24.34 -20.95 -14.69
C LEU A 314 -24.86 -22.17 -13.95
N PHE A 315 -24.01 -23.00 -13.36
CA PHE A 315 -24.42 -24.14 -12.54
C PHE A 315 -25.38 -23.73 -11.42
N TYR A 316 -25.06 -22.66 -10.67
CA TYR A 316 -25.89 -22.18 -9.58
C TYR A 316 -27.26 -21.65 -10.06
N GLN A 317 -27.33 -21.02 -11.23
CA GLN A 317 -28.60 -20.58 -11.80
C GLN A 317 -29.43 -21.75 -12.35
N LEU A 318 -28.76 -22.69 -13.02
CA LEU A 318 -29.37 -23.88 -13.59
C LEU A 318 -29.90 -24.83 -12.50
N SER A 319 -29.22 -24.94 -11.35
CA SER A 319 -29.67 -25.76 -10.22
C SER A 319 -30.96 -25.22 -9.56
N LYS A 320 -31.22 -23.91 -9.65
CA LYS A 320 -32.48 -23.30 -9.18
C LYS A 320 -33.68 -23.61 -10.07
N LEU A 321 -33.46 -23.96 -11.34
CA LEU A 321 -34.51 -24.20 -12.32
C LEU A 321 -35.14 -25.59 -12.22
N GLY A 322 -34.66 -26.47 -11.32
CA GLY A 322 -35.31 -27.74 -10.97
C GLY A 322 -35.82 -28.54 -12.17
N GLY A 323 -34.94 -29.21 -12.91
CA GLY A 323 -35.35 -30.02 -14.08
C GLY A 323 -34.33 -30.13 -15.22
N ILE A 324 -33.12 -29.61 -15.04
CA ILE A 324 -32.10 -29.62 -16.09
C ILE A 324 -31.39 -30.98 -16.14
N PRO A 325 -31.24 -31.61 -17.31
CA PRO A 325 -30.63 -32.93 -17.42
C PRO A 325 -29.24 -32.98 -16.79
N GLY A 326 -28.98 -34.04 -16.02
CA GLY A 326 -27.74 -34.21 -15.25
C GLY A 326 -26.46 -34.06 -16.07
N TRP A 327 -26.48 -34.39 -17.38
CA TRP A 327 -25.33 -34.23 -18.27
C TRP A 327 -24.97 -32.77 -18.57
N VAL A 328 -25.95 -31.85 -18.65
CA VAL A 328 -25.70 -30.40 -18.80
C VAL A 328 -25.03 -29.87 -17.52
N LEU A 329 -25.54 -30.33 -16.38
CA LEU A 329 -25.02 -30.00 -15.06
C LEU A 329 -23.58 -30.52 -14.88
N SER A 330 -23.33 -31.78 -15.29
CA SER A 330 -22.00 -32.40 -15.26
C SER A 330 -21.01 -31.73 -16.21
N ALA A 331 -21.44 -31.29 -17.39
CA ALA A 331 -20.60 -30.56 -18.34
C ALA A 331 -20.16 -29.20 -17.79
N ALA A 332 -21.07 -28.46 -17.15
CA ALA A 332 -20.76 -27.18 -16.49
C ALA A 332 -19.83 -27.36 -15.28
N VAL A 333 -20.02 -28.43 -14.49
CA VAL A 333 -19.11 -28.79 -13.39
C VAL A 333 -17.73 -29.14 -13.95
N ALA A 334 -17.65 -30.03 -14.93
CA ALA A 334 -16.39 -30.42 -15.56
C ALA A 334 -15.64 -29.22 -16.15
N SER A 335 -16.31 -28.26 -16.80
CA SER A 335 -15.65 -27.05 -17.29
C SER A 335 -15.21 -26.10 -16.16
N SER A 336 -15.88 -26.13 -15.01
CA SER A 336 -15.57 -25.26 -13.85
C SER A 336 -14.52 -25.84 -12.89
N THR A 337 -14.38 -27.16 -12.82
CA THR A 337 -13.44 -27.87 -11.93
C THR A 337 -12.14 -28.26 -12.63
N THR A 338 -12.07 -28.12 -13.95
CA THR A 338 -10.82 -28.36 -14.71
C THR A 338 -10.08 -27.03 -14.85
N VAL A 339 -9.21 -26.74 -13.88
CA VAL A 339 -8.09 -25.79 -13.98
C VAL A 339 -6.82 -26.51 -13.57
#